data_AF-A0A9D1W662-F1
#
_entry.id   AF-A0A9D1W662-F1
#
_cell.length_a   1.000
_cell.length_b   1.000
_cell.length_c   1.000
_cell.angle_alpha   90.00
_cell.angle_beta   90.00
_cell.angle_gamma   90.00
#
_symmetry.space_group_name_H-M   'P 1'
#
loop_
_entity.id
_entity.type
_entity.pdbx_description
1 polymer ?
#
loop_
_entity_poly.entity_id
_entity_poly.type
_entity_poly.pdbx_seq_one_letter_code
_entity_poly.pdbx_strand_id
1 'polypeptide(L)' 'IEILAEKEGPFEEILVIGDSVNDLEMIQAYRGAAMESGSPAVKGAAAEIVSSVADYLNGHL' A
#
# COMPACT_ATOMS: atom_id res chain seq x y z
N ILE A 1 -3.01 10.70 -3.07
CA ILE A 1 -1.74 11.15 -2.46
C ILE A 1 -1.40 12.57 -2.90
N GLU A 2 -1.48 12.89 -4.20
CA GLU A 2 -1.18 14.24 -4.74
C GLU A 2 -1.90 15.37 -3.99
N ILE A 3 -3.22 15.26 -3.81
CA ILE A 3 -4.01 16.26 -3.06
C ILE A 3 -3.53 16.44 -1.61
N LEU A 4 -3.01 15.38 -0.97
CA LEU A 4 -2.49 15.46 0.39
C LEU A 4 -1.09 16.10 0.40
N ALA A 5 -0.24 15.75 -0.57
CA ALA A 5 1.09 16.33 -0.70
C ALA A 5 1.04 17.84 -1.02
N GLU A 6 0.04 18.28 -1.80
CA GLU A 6 -0.22 19.70 -2.06
C GLU A 6 -0.58 20.48 -0.80
N LYS A 7 -1.23 19.83 0.19
CA LYS A 7 -1.72 20.47 1.41
C LYS A 7 -0.73 20.40 2.56
N GLU A 8 -0.14 19.23 2.77
CA GLU A 8 0.69 18.92 3.94
C GLU A 8 2.19 19.01 3.64
N GLY A 9 2.56 19.20 2.36
CA GLY A 9 3.93 19.14 1.89
C GLY A 9 4.32 17.74 1.39
N PRO A 10 5.53 17.59 0.81
CA PRO A 10 5.98 16.30 0.29
C PRO A 10 6.16 15.28 1.41
N PHE A 11 5.80 14.02 1.13
CA PHE A 11 6.05 12.89 2.03
C PHE A 11 7.42 12.28 1.75
N GLU A 12 8.23 12.07 2.78
CA GLU A 12 9.53 11.38 2.67
C GLU A 12 9.34 9.88 2.39
N GLU A 13 8.29 9.29 2.94
CA GLU A 13 7.95 7.89 2.80
C GLU A 13 6.44 7.71 2.63
N ILE A 14 6.06 6.79 1.74
CA ILE A 14 4.66 6.43 1.49
C ILE A 14 4.57 4.90 1.53
N LEU A 15 3.89 4.40 2.56
CA LEU A 15 3.54 2.99 2.67
C LEU A 15 2.13 2.77 2.14
N VAL A 16 1.98 1.84 1.21
CA VAL A 16 0.70 1.47 0.61
C VAL A 16 0.38 0.03 0.97
N ILE A 17 -0.83 -0.19 1.50
CA ILE A 17 -1.40 -1.52 1.75
C ILE A 17 -2.83 -1.50 1.25
N GLY A 18 -3.24 -2.52 0.50
CA GLY A 18 -4.62 -2.66 0.05
C GLY A 18 -5.06 -4.12 -0.06
N ASP A 19 -6.32 -4.33 -0.40
CA ASP A 19 -6.90 -5.67 -0.55
C ASP A 19 -7.81 -5.80 -1.78
N SER A 20 -8.16 -4.68 -2.41
CA SER A 20 -9.22 -4.58 -3.41
C SER A 20 -8.73 -3.91 -4.69
N VAL A 21 -9.42 -4.16 -5.80
CA VAL A 21 -8.96 -3.70 -7.14
C VAL A 21 -8.81 -2.18 -7.24
N ASN A 22 -9.57 -1.41 -6.47
CA ASN A 22 -9.42 0.05 -6.39
C ASN A 22 -8.10 0.49 -5.74
N ASP A 23 -7.38 -0.40 -5.07
CA ASP A 23 -6.05 -0.15 -4.50
C ASP A 23 -4.92 -0.46 -5.50
N LEU A 24 -5.23 -1.09 -6.64
CA LEU A 24 -4.22 -1.61 -7.57
C LEU A 24 -3.28 -0.51 -8.08
N GLU A 25 -3.82 0.66 -8.42
CA GLU A 25 -3.05 1.80 -8.91
C GLU A 25 -2.03 2.27 -7.88
N MET A 26 -2.45 2.45 -6.62
CA MET A 26 -1.55 2.87 -5.55
C MET A 26 -0.53 1.78 -5.19
N ILE A 27 -0.93 0.51 -5.17
CA ILE A 27 -0.02 -0.61 -4.90
C ILE A 27 1.08 -0.66 -5.96
N GLN A 28 0.75 -0.50 -7.23
CA GLN A 28 1.75 -0.48 -8.31
C GLN A 28 2.65 0.76 -8.25
N ALA A 29 2.06 1.94 -8.05
CA ALA A 29 2.80 3.21 -8.05
C ALA A 29 3.83 3.29 -6.91
N TYR A 30 3.51 2.73 -5.74
CA TYR A 30 4.36 2.83 -4.54
C TYR A 30 5.02 1.51 -4.14
N ARG A 31 4.96 0.48 -5.01
CA ARG A 31 5.45 -0.88 -4.72
C ARG A 31 4.92 -1.40 -3.38
N GLY A 32 3.62 -1.19 -3.15
CA GLY A 32 2.94 -1.47 -1.89
C GLY A 32 2.71 -2.95 -1.63
N ALA A 33 2.15 -3.23 -0.46
CA ALA A 33 1.76 -4.56 -0.01
C ALA A 33 0.27 -4.84 -0.31
N ALA A 34 -0.07 -6.13 -0.39
CA ALA A 34 -1.46 -6.59 -0.42
C ALA A 34 -1.76 -7.47 0.79
N MET A 35 -2.98 -7.38 1.31
CA MET A 35 -3.46 -8.30 2.33
C MET A 35 -3.56 -9.73 1.78
N GLU A 36 -3.26 -10.73 2.60
CA GLU A 36 -3.38 -12.15 2.24
C GLU A 36 -4.83 -12.51 1.78
N SER A 37 -5.82 -11.92 2.44
CA SER A 37 -7.24 -12.02 2.10
C SER A 37 -7.66 -11.22 0.85
N GLY A 38 -6.75 -10.43 0.29
CA GLY A 38 -7.02 -9.55 -0.85
C GLY A 38 -7.26 -10.29 -2.16
N SER A 39 -7.78 -9.55 -3.14
CA SER A 39 -8.10 -10.10 -4.47
C SER A 39 -6.83 -10.61 -5.19
N PRO A 40 -6.94 -11.64 -6.06
CA PRO A 40 -5.78 -12.15 -6.80
C PRO A 40 -5.05 -11.09 -7.63
N ALA A 41 -5.80 -10.11 -8.16
CA ALA A 41 -5.24 -9.02 -8.96
C ALA A 41 -4.30 -8.13 -8.15
N VAL A 42 -4.69 -7.72 -6.94
CA VAL A 42 -3.81 -6.89 -6.08
C VAL A 42 -2.62 -7.67 -5.57
N LYS A 43 -2.81 -8.95 -5.21
CA LYS A 43 -1.71 -9.81 -4.77
C LYS A 43 -0.66 -10.01 -5.86
N GLY A 44 -1.09 -10.13 -7.11
CA GLY A 44 -0.17 -10.24 -8.25
C GLY A 44 0.59 -8.95 -8.57
N ALA A 45 0.11 -7.80 -8.12
CA ALA A 45 0.74 -6.50 -8.35
C ALA A 45 1.57 -5.98 -7.16
N ALA A 46 1.34 -6.53 -5.97
CA ALA A 46 2.02 -6.13 -4.74
C ALA A 46 3.47 -6.61 -4.68
N ALA A 47 4.33 -5.82 -4.03
CA ALA A 47 5.71 -6.19 -3.75
C ALA A 47 5.81 -7.19 -2.59
N GLU A 48 4.84 -7.16 -1.67
CA GLU A 48 4.77 -8.01 -0.50
C GLU A 48 3.32 -8.43 -0.22
N ILE A 49 3.14 -9.63 0.32
CA ILE A 49 1.84 -10.09 0.84
C ILE A 49 1.91 -10.12 2.35
N VAL A 50 0.97 -9.44 3.01
CA VAL A 50 0.97 -9.28 4.47
C VAL A 50 -0.31 -9.85 5.07
N SER A 51 -0.20 -10.44 6.25
CA SER A 51 -1.35 -11.00 6.98
C SER A 51 -2.00 -9.98 7.93
N SER A 52 -1.27 -8.91 8.29
CA SER A 52 -1.67 -7.93 9.28
C SER A 52 -1.11 -6.55 8.94
N VAL A 53 -1.99 -5.55 8.88
CA VAL A 53 -1.59 -4.14 8.73
C VAL A 53 -0.72 -3.70 9.90
N ALA A 54 -1.07 -4.12 11.13
CA ALA A 54 -0.34 -3.71 12.32
C ALA A 54 1.09 -4.23 12.32
N ASP A 55 1.29 -5.50 11.95
CA ASP A 55 2.62 -6.10 11.92
C ASP A 55 3.48 -5.48 10.82
N TYR A 56 2.88 -5.19 9.66
CA TYR A 56 3.57 -4.48 8.59
C TYR A 56 4.00 -3.07 9.02
N LEU A 57 3.13 -2.30 9.67
CA LEU A 57 3.47 -0.97 10.16
C LEU A 57 4.54 -1.00 11.25
N ASN A 58 4.48 -1.96 12.18
CA ASN A 58 5.50 -2.12 13.21
C ASN A 58 6.90 -2.48 12.64
N GLY A 59 6.97 -3.01 11.41
CA GLY A 59 8.24 -3.25 10.71
C GLY A 59 8.84 -2.01 10.05
N HIS A 60 8.06 -0.92 9.92
CA HIS A 60 8.44 0.30 9.20
C HIS A 60 8.42 1.56 10.08
N LEU A 61 8.06 1.45 11.36
CA LEU A 61 8.04 2.52 12.37
C LEU A 61 9.13 2.28 13.43
#